data_AF-A0AAV8ZLR6-F1
#
_entry.id   AF-A0AAV8ZLR6-F1
#
_cell.length_a   1.000
_cell.length_b   1.000
_cell.length_c   1.000
_cell.angle_alpha   90.00
_cell.angle_beta   90.00
_cell.angle_gamma   90.00
#
_symmetry.space_group_name_H-M   'P 1'
#
loop_
_entity.id
_entity.type
_entity.pdbx_description
1 polymer ?
#
loop_
_entity_poly.entity_id
_entity_poly.type
_entity_poly.pdbx_seq_one_letter_code
_entity_poly.pdbx_strand_id
1 'polypeptide(L)'
;MMINNINVVVMYKHDKNALIVSVVRCRDLPAKDPNLGSSDPYVKLQLLPDKQHKVKTRVLRKTRNPVYDEDFTFYSIGMYPII
;
A
#
# COMPACT_ATOMS: atom_id res chain seq x y z
N MET A 1 2.58 -14.32 7.96
CA MET A 1 1.83 -14.66 6.73
C MET A 1 2.35 -13.78 5.61
N MET A 2 3.15 -14.32 4.70
CA MET A 2 3.66 -13.56 3.55
C MET A 2 2.57 -13.49 2.47
N ILE A 3 2.31 -12.30 1.95
CA ILE A 3 1.40 -12.06 0.83
C ILE A 3 2.27 -11.84 -0.40
N ASN A 4 2.34 -12.82 -1.31
CA ASN A 4 3.24 -12.78 -2.47
C ASN A 4 2.59 -12.17 -3.74
N ASN A 5 1.37 -11.67 -3.62
CA ASN A 5 0.53 -11.29 -4.75
C ASN A 5 -0.04 -9.89 -4.60
N ILE A 6 0.82 -8.88 -4.42
CA ILE A 6 0.42 -7.46 -4.47
C ILE A 6 1.01 -6.82 -5.73
N ASN A 7 0.19 -6.06 -6.45
CA ASN A 7 0.62 -5.25 -7.58
C ASN A 7 0.63 -3.79 -7.16
N VAL A 8 1.83 -3.20 -7.18
CA VAL A 8 2.09 -1.80 -6.85
C VAL A 8 2.87 -1.20 -8.02
N VAL A 9 2.51 0.02 -8.41
CA VAL A 9 3.28 0.84 -9.35
C VAL A 9 3.92 1.97 -8.58
N VAL A 10 5.19 2.26 -8.89
CA VAL A 10 5.95 3.32 -8.22
C VAL A 10 6.51 4.25 -9.29
N MET A 11 6.27 5.56 -9.13
CA MET A 11 6.73 6.60 -10.04
C MET A 11 7.31 7.76 -9.24
N TYR A 12 8.49 8.23 -9.62
CA TYR A 12 9.06 9.44 -9.06
C TYR A 12 8.93 10.60 -10.05
N LYS A 13 8.35 11.72 -9.60
CA LYS A 13 8.20 12.97 -10.36
C LYS A 13 9.22 13.98 -9.86
N HIS A 14 10.31 14.14 -10.62
CA HIS A 14 11.43 15.04 -10.28
C HIS A 14 11.00 16.51 -10.15
N ASP A 15 10.12 16.97 -11.04
CA ASP A 15 9.58 18.34 -11.06
C ASP A 15 8.81 18.71 -9.78
N LYS A 16 8.27 17.71 -9.08
CA LYS A 16 7.49 17.89 -7.86
C LYS A 16 8.18 17.36 -6.60
N ASN A 17 9.38 16.81 -6.74
CA ASN A 17 10.08 16.05 -5.70
C ASN A 17 9.10 15.09 -4.96
N ALA A 18 8.38 14.29 -5.74
CA ALA A 18 7.27 13.48 -5.24
C ALA A 18 7.36 12.02 -5.69
N LEU A 19 7.16 11.10 -4.75
CA LEU A 19 6.97 9.68 -5.04
C LEU A 19 5.48 9.38 -5.05
N ILE A 20 5.02 8.85 -6.17
CA ILE A 20 3.67 8.36 -6.35
C ILE A 20 3.72 6.84 -6.25
N VAL A 21 2.88 6.28 -5.38
CA VAL A 21 2.73 4.85 -5.18
C VAL A 21 1.28 4.49 -5.45
N SER A 22 1.05 3.74 -6.53
CA SER A 22 -0.27 3.23 -6.90
C SER A 22 -0.43 1.82 -6.37
N VAL A 23 -1.35 1.63 -5.42
CA VAL A 23 -1.76 0.28 -5.01
C VAL A 23 -2.88 -0.17 -5.94
N VAL A 24 -2.57 -1.11 -6.83
CA VAL A 24 -3.51 -1.54 -7.87
C VAL A 24 -4.41 -2.64 -7.33
N ARG A 25 -3.85 -3.80 -6.97
CA ARG A 25 -4.63 -4.97 -6.54
C ARG A 25 -3.81 -5.97 -5.74
N CYS A 26 -4.50 -6.84 -5.02
CA CYS A 26 -3.93 -8.10 -4.55
C CYS A 26 -4.66 -9.29 -5.17
N ARG A 27 -4.01 -10.46 -5.20
CA ARG A 27 -4.60 -11.73 -5.64
C ARG A 27 -4.41 -12.84 -4.62
N ASP A 28 -5.40 -13.71 -4.51
CA ASP A 28 -5.36 -14.96 -3.73
C ASP A 28 -4.95 -14.75 -2.27
N LEU A 29 -5.35 -13.63 -1.67
CA LEU A 29 -5.05 -13.33 -0.28
C LEU A 29 -5.59 -14.46 0.62
N PRO A 30 -4.84 -14.92 1.63
CA PRO A 30 -5.34 -15.89 2.59
C PRO A 30 -6.58 -15.36 3.32
N ALA A 31 -7.50 -16.27 3.62
CA ALA A 31 -8.65 -15.95 4.47
C ALA A 31 -8.15 -15.73 5.91
N LYS A 32 -8.56 -14.63 6.54
CA LYS A 32 -8.20 -14.33 7.93
C LYS A 32 -8.87 -15.31 8.89
N ASP A 33 -10.10 -15.71 8.57
CA ASP A 33 -10.81 -16.81 9.21
C ASP A 33 -11.08 -17.89 8.14
N PRO A 34 -10.44 -19.08 8.24
CA PRO A 34 -10.65 -20.17 7.30
C PRO A 34 -12.12 -20.59 7.15
N ASN A 35 -12.93 -20.42 8.20
CA ASN A 35 -14.35 -20.81 8.17
C ASN A 35 -15.21 -19.84 7.34
N LEU A 36 -14.82 -18.56 7.25
CA LEU A 36 -15.51 -17.55 6.43
C LEU A 36 -15.03 -17.54 4.97
N GLY A 37 -13.90 -18.18 4.66
CA GLY A 37 -13.35 -18.28 3.31
C GLY A 37 -12.96 -16.94 2.66
N SER A 38 -13.03 -15.83 3.40
CA SER A 38 -12.84 -14.46 2.89
C SER A 38 -12.14 -13.56 3.92
N SER A 39 -11.74 -12.37 3.48
CA SER A 39 -11.04 -11.37 4.29
C SER A 39 -11.59 -9.98 3.97
N ASP A 40 -11.33 -9.01 4.87
CA ASP A 40 -11.59 -7.59 4.64
C ASP A 40 -10.25 -6.83 4.45
N PRO A 41 -9.54 -7.02 3.32
CA PRO A 41 -8.18 -6.54 3.16
C PRO A 41 -8.07 -5.02 2.99
N TYR A 42 -6.94 -4.49 3.44
CA TYR A 42 -6.42 -3.15 3.12
C TYR A 42 -4.89 -3.20 3.06
N VAL A 43 -4.27 -2.25 2.35
CA VAL A 43 -2.82 -2.08 2.31
C VAL A 43 -2.45 -0.84 3.10
N LYS A 44 -1.42 -0.95 3.95
CA LYS A 44 -0.84 0.17 4.69
C LYS A 44 0.51 0.50 4.08
N LEU A 45 0.73 1.75 3.75
CA LEU A 45 1.99 2.27 3.23
C LEU A 45 2.66 3.15 4.26
N GLN A 46 3.98 3.06 4.31
CA GLN A 46 4.84 3.85 5.17
C GLN A 46 6.20 4.00 4.47
N LEU A 47 6.70 5.22 4.37
CA LEU A 47 8.06 5.48 3.90
C LEU A 47 9.01 5.39 5.08
N LEU A 48 10.01 4.52 5.00
CA LEU A 48 11.06 4.43 6.01
C LEU A 48 12.16 5.48 5.72
N PRO A 49 12.83 6.02 6.75
CA PRO A 49 12.72 5.68 8.17
C PRO A 49 11.53 6.32 8.90
N ASP A 50 10.75 7.19 8.23
CA ASP A 50 9.59 7.85 8.83
C ASP A 50 8.60 6.83 9.40
N LYS A 51 8.24 6.98 10.68
CA LYS A 51 7.24 6.14 11.34
C LYS A 51 5.89 6.81 11.53
N GLN A 52 5.82 8.11 11.27
CA GLN A 52 4.63 8.93 11.50
C GLN A 52 3.74 9.00 10.25
N HIS A 53 4.34 9.04 9.06
CA HIS A 53 3.60 9.17 7.79
C HIS A 53 3.08 7.83 7.29
N LYS A 54 1.96 7.38 7.85
CA LYS A 54 1.26 6.14 7.49
C LYS A 54 -0.04 6.45 6.76
N VAL A 55 -0.15 5.97 5.53
CA VAL A 55 -1.40 6.02 4.75
C VAL A 55 -1.90 4.61 4.52
N LYS A 56 -3.18 4.46 4.22
CA LYS A 56 -3.79 3.16 3.94
C LYS A 56 -4.82 3.29 2.84
N THR A 57 -5.03 2.20 2.11
CA THR A 57 -6.15 2.08 1.19
C THR A 57 -7.48 2.02 1.94
N ARG A 58 -8.58 2.11 1.20
CA ARG A 58 -9.88 1.68 1.71
C ARG A 58 -9.85 0.19 2.09
N VAL A 59 -10.76 -0.19 2.99
CA VAL A 59 -11.02 -1.60 3.30
C VAL A 59 -12.03 -2.14 2.30
N LEU A 60 -11.68 -3.21 1.61
CA LEU A 60 -12.62 -3.93 0.75
C LEU A 60 -13.16 -5.15 1.48
N ARG A 61 -14.48 -5.32 1.53
CA ARG A 61 -15.12 -6.37 2.32
C ARG A 61 -15.18 -7.70 1.59
N LYS A 62 -15.04 -8.80 2.34
CA LYS A 62 -15.29 -10.18 1.91
C LYS A 62 -14.64 -10.54 0.56
N THR A 63 -13.38 -10.14 0.36
CA THR A 63 -12.65 -10.42 -0.87
C THR A 63 -11.24 -10.90 -0.60
N ARG A 64 -10.80 -11.87 -1.41
CA ARG A 64 -9.41 -12.34 -1.47
C ARG A 64 -8.64 -11.74 -2.64
N ASN A 65 -9.33 -11.00 -3.50
CA ASN A 65 -8.81 -10.41 -4.72
C ASN A 65 -9.19 -8.91 -4.79
N PRO A 66 -8.77 -8.09 -3.81
CA PRO A 66 -9.12 -6.68 -3.78
C PRO A 66 -8.49 -5.91 -4.95
N VAL A 67 -9.28 -5.03 -5.59
CA VAL A 67 -8.82 -4.03 -6.55
C VAL A 67 -9.01 -2.65 -5.92
N TYR A 68 -7.90 -2.00 -5.62
CA TYR A 68 -7.87 -0.71 -4.94
C TYR A 68 -7.86 0.43 -5.96
N ASP A 69 -6.93 0.39 -6.92
CA ASP A 69 -6.65 1.47 -7.88
C ASP A 69 -6.53 2.83 -7.15
N GLU A 70 -5.74 2.84 -6.07
CA GLU A 70 -5.54 4.01 -5.21
C GLU A 70 -4.10 4.54 -5.32
N ASP A 71 -3.97 5.83 -5.58
CA ASP A 71 -2.70 6.53 -5.66
C ASP A 71 -2.37 7.29 -4.37
N PHE A 72 -1.16 7.11 -3.87
CA PHE A 72 -0.61 7.84 -2.74
C PHE A 72 0.58 8.67 -3.20
N THR A 73 0.53 9.99 -2.96
CA THR A 73 1.65 10.88 -3.24
C THR A 73 2.34 11.26 -1.96
N PHE A 74 3.63 10.95 -1.88
CA PHE A 74 4.53 11.39 -0.84
C PHE A 74 5.37 12.55 -1.38
N TYR A 75 5.25 13.72 -0.78
CA TYR A 75 6.05 14.89 -1.12
C TYR A 75 7.26 15.00 -0.17
N SER A 76 8.29 15.75 -0.59
CA SER A 76 9.43 16.10 0.28
C SER A 76 10.24 14.89 0.78
N ILE A 77 10.56 13.94 -0.10
CA ILE A 77 11.27 12.67 0.24
C ILE A 77 12.78 12.84 0.52
N GLY A 78 13.25 14.08 0.65
CA GLY A 78 14.52 14.46 1.27
C GLY A 78 14.30 15.81 1.97
N MET A 79 14.80 16.09 3.16
CA MET A 79 16.12 15.76 3.71
C MET A 79 15.95 15.37 5.19
N TYR A 80 16.17 14.11 5.55
CA TYR A 80 16.60 13.86 6.92
C TYR A 80 18.02 14.41 7.04
N PRO A 81 18.33 15.29 8.00
CA PRO A 81 19.71 15.66 8.24
C PRO A 81 20.48 14.37 8.56
N ILE A 82 21.51 14.11 7.76
CA ILE A 82 22.51 13.08 8.06
C ILE A 82 23.20 13.58 9.33
N ILE A 83 22.78 13.08 10.49
CA ILE A 83 23.55 13.18 11.74
C ILE A 83 24.63 12.10 11.74
#